data_AF-A0A5R9E038-F1
#
_entry.id   AF-A0A5R9E038-F1
#
_cell.length_a   1.000
_cell.length_b   1.000
_cell.length_c   1.000
_cell.angle_alpha   90.00
_cell.angle_beta   90.00
_cell.angle_gamma   90.00
#
_symmetry.space_group_name_H-M   'P 1'
#
loop_
_entity.id
_entity.type
_entity.pdbx_description
1 polymer ?
#
loop_
_entity_poly.entity_id
_entity_poly.type
_entity_poly.pdbx_seq_one_letter_code
_entity_poly.pdbx_strand_id
1 'polypeptide(L)'
;MLRDKNHQSVFAWSLLNEPSTTTEAANEYFGPLFEAAHKYGPQQRPRIFALIMYSTPDACKSYHHADSLCMNRYYGWYVKGESDFEGAERLFRDEMDAWVELDLNKPMIFTEYGTDNYIGESKLPSVMGQSNTGMGT
;
A
#
# COMPACT_ATOMS: atom_id res chain seq x y z
N MET A 1 1.26 5.13 20.41
CA MET A 1 2.33 4.21 20.86
C MET A 1 2.29 3.89 22.35
N LEU A 2 2.38 4.87 23.27
CA LEU A 2 2.49 4.59 24.72
C LEU A 2 1.35 3.74 25.31
N ARG A 3 0.12 3.90 24.79
CA ARG A 3 -1.05 3.10 25.16
C ARG A 3 -0.90 1.63 24.76
N ASP A 4 -0.49 1.36 23.52
CA ASP A 4 -0.63 0.03 22.90
C ASP A 4 0.63 -0.83 22.96
N LYS A 5 1.70 -0.30 23.55
CA LYS A 5 3.03 -0.89 23.54
C LYS A 5 3.15 -2.29 24.16
N ASN A 6 2.27 -2.60 25.09
CA ASN A 6 2.30 -3.86 25.83
C ASN A 6 1.42 -4.94 25.18
N HIS A 7 0.73 -4.64 24.08
CA HIS A 7 -0.03 -5.65 23.33
C HIS A 7 0.90 -6.43 22.40
N GLN A 8 0.90 -7.75 22.54
CA GLN A 8 1.67 -8.67 21.69
C GLN A 8 1.12 -8.76 20.27
N SER A 9 -0.17 -8.46 20.07
CA SER A 9 -0.79 -8.39 18.73
C SER A 9 -0.33 -7.19 17.91
N VAL A 10 0.23 -6.17 18.54
CA VAL A 10 0.75 -4.99 17.81
C VAL A 10 2.16 -5.31 17.32
N PHE A 11 2.31 -5.46 16.01
CA PHE A 11 3.58 -5.85 15.38
C PHE A 11 4.28 -4.71 14.64
N ALA A 12 3.56 -3.64 14.26
CA ALA A 12 4.11 -2.47 13.57
C ALA A 12 3.31 -1.20 13.92
N TRP A 13 3.88 -0.04 13.60
CA TRP A 13 3.23 1.26 13.74
C TRP A 13 3.08 1.93 12.37
N SER A 14 1.86 2.00 11.84
CA SER A 14 1.58 2.82 10.66
C SER A 14 1.43 4.28 11.08
N LEU A 15 2.31 5.15 10.57
CA LEU A 15 2.40 6.55 10.96
C LEU A 15 1.54 7.46 10.08
N LEU A 16 1.39 7.14 8.79
CA LEU A 16 0.59 7.88 7.83
C LEU A 16 -0.12 6.92 6.87
N ASN A 17 -1.28 7.34 6.35
CA ASN A 17 -1.99 6.67 5.28
C ASN A 17 -2.07 7.60 4.07
N GLU A 18 -1.60 7.13 2.92
CA GLU A 18 -1.66 7.85 1.64
C GLU A 18 -1.19 9.33 1.67
N PRO A 19 -0.06 9.66 2.34
CA PRO A 19 0.45 11.01 2.31
C PRO A 19 0.94 11.38 0.90
N SER A 20 1.02 12.68 0.62
CA SER A 20 1.84 13.15 -0.51
C SER A 20 3.31 12.89 -0.19
N THR A 21 4.02 12.18 -1.07
CA THR A 21 5.42 11.78 -0.89
C THR A 21 6.36 12.29 -1.98
N THR A 22 5.85 13.01 -2.98
CA THR A 22 6.60 13.34 -4.20
C THR A 22 7.39 14.65 -4.10
N THR A 23 7.24 15.37 -2.99
CA THR A 23 7.88 16.68 -2.75
C THR A 23 9.00 16.58 -1.75
N GLU A 24 9.99 17.49 -1.83
CA GLU A 24 11.08 17.51 -0.84
C GLU A 24 10.58 17.85 0.55
N ALA A 25 9.60 18.76 0.65
CA ALA A 25 8.94 19.09 1.90
C ALA A 25 8.30 17.86 2.56
N ALA A 26 7.78 16.90 1.78
CA ALA A 26 7.31 15.64 2.32
C ALA A 26 8.46 14.82 2.94
N ASN A 27 9.58 14.70 2.25
CA ASN A 27 10.76 14.01 2.79
C ASN A 27 11.27 14.66 4.09
N GLU A 28 11.36 16.00 4.13
CA GLU A 28 11.75 16.78 5.30
C GLU A 28 10.79 16.60 6.48
N TYR A 29 9.48 16.46 6.22
CA TYR A 29 8.48 16.18 7.24
C TYR A 29 8.61 14.75 7.81
N PHE A 30 8.91 13.76 6.97
CA PHE A 30 8.96 12.36 7.37
C PHE A 30 10.13 12.07 8.31
N GLY A 31 11.31 12.63 8.06
CA GLY A 31 12.51 12.35 8.86
C GLY A 31 12.28 12.53 10.38
N PRO A 32 11.91 13.73 10.86
CA PRO A 32 11.63 13.97 12.27
C PRO A 32 10.49 13.11 12.84
N LEU A 33 9.47 12.80 12.03
CA LEU A 33 8.34 11.97 12.45
C LEU A 33 8.77 10.51 12.69
N PHE A 34 9.52 9.92 11.75
CA PHE A 34 10.04 8.56 11.86
C PHE A 34 11.10 8.44 12.97
N GLU A 35 11.96 9.44 13.13
CA GLU A 35 12.92 9.52 14.23
C GLU A 35 12.22 9.62 15.59
N ALA A 36 11.18 10.44 15.72
CA ALA A 36 10.39 10.52 16.94
C ALA A 36 9.70 9.18 17.25
N ALA A 37 9.13 8.54 16.23
CA ALA A 37 8.50 7.23 16.36
C ALA A 37 9.51 6.13 16.75
N HIS A 38 10.76 6.20 16.28
CA HIS A 38 11.84 5.32 16.71
C HIS A 38 12.26 5.61 18.16
N LYS A 39 12.52 6.88 18.51
CA LYS A 39 12.97 7.30 19.84
C LYS A 39 11.96 7.00 20.95
N TYR A 40 10.68 7.27 20.69
CA TYR A 40 9.61 7.09 21.68
C TYR A 40 8.86 5.77 21.50
N GLY A 41 9.21 5.01 20.45
CA GLY A 41 8.67 3.71 20.10
C GLY A 41 9.14 2.63 21.07
N PRO A 42 8.26 2.05 21.88
CA PRO A 42 8.62 0.92 22.73
C PRO A 42 8.88 -0.33 21.89
N GLN A 43 9.88 -1.12 22.31
CA GLN A 43 10.24 -2.42 21.73
C GLN A 43 10.77 -2.42 20.29
N GLN A 44 11.16 -1.26 19.74
CA GLN A 44 11.77 -1.15 18.41
C GLN A 44 10.98 -1.84 17.28
N ARG A 45 9.65 -1.85 17.38
CA ARG A 45 8.78 -2.41 16.33
C ARG A 45 8.90 -1.59 15.03
N PRO A 46 8.68 -2.21 13.86
CA PRO A 46 8.66 -1.52 12.57
C PRO A 46 7.75 -0.29 12.55
N ARG A 47 8.23 0.80 11.95
CA ARG A 47 7.49 1.99 11.56
C ARG A 47 7.26 1.94 10.06
N ILE A 48 6.00 2.04 9.67
CA ILE A 48 5.56 1.94 8.29
C ILE A 48 4.65 3.13 7.96
N PHE A 49 4.39 3.33 6.68
CA PHE A 49 3.30 4.18 6.20
C PHE A 49 2.79 3.61 4.88
N ALA A 50 1.53 3.85 4.53
CA ALA A 50 0.96 3.36 3.29
C ALA A 50 1.27 4.30 2.12
N LEU A 51 1.91 3.77 1.09
CA LEU A 51 2.19 4.44 -0.18
C LEU A 51 0.89 4.54 -0.99
N ILE A 52 0.45 5.77 -1.28
CA ILE A 52 -0.61 6.02 -2.27
C ILE A 52 -0.13 5.57 -3.67
N MET A 53 -1.07 5.29 -4.55
CA MET A 53 -0.86 4.77 -5.92
C MET A 53 0.17 5.56 -6.75
N TYR A 54 0.25 6.89 -6.60
CA TYR A 54 1.22 7.73 -7.33
C TYR A 54 2.60 7.85 -6.63
N SER A 55 2.77 7.22 -5.47
CA SER A 55 4.07 7.11 -4.80
C SER A 55 4.83 5.91 -5.38
N THR A 56 5.26 6.02 -6.63
CA THR A 56 6.03 5.02 -7.38
C THR A 56 7.52 5.05 -7.01
N PRO A 57 8.32 4.04 -7.40
CA PRO A 57 9.76 3.98 -7.09
C PRO A 57 10.55 5.25 -7.46
N ASP A 58 10.19 5.85 -8.58
CA ASP A 58 10.83 7.02 -9.18
C ASP A 58 10.28 8.36 -8.66
N ALA A 59 9.06 8.36 -8.13
CA ALA A 59 8.38 9.58 -7.69
C ALA A 59 8.42 9.78 -6.17
N CYS A 60 8.33 8.70 -5.39
CA CYS A 60 8.26 8.78 -3.93
C CYS A 60 9.62 9.15 -3.34
N LYS A 61 9.68 10.23 -2.57
CA LYS A 61 10.90 10.69 -1.91
C LYS A 61 11.05 10.18 -0.48
N SER A 62 10.02 9.56 0.09
CA SER A 62 9.98 9.27 1.53
C SER A 62 9.99 7.78 1.89
N TYR A 63 9.97 6.86 0.91
CA TYR A 63 9.89 5.42 1.18
C TYR A 63 11.08 4.89 1.99
N HIS A 64 12.23 5.55 1.93
CA HIS A 64 13.44 5.12 2.61
C HIS A 64 13.34 5.22 4.14
N HIS A 65 12.46 6.07 4.68
CA HIS A 65 12.23 6.20 6.13
C HIS A 65 11.53 4.98 6.74
N ALA A 66 10.74 4.24 5.96
CA ALA A 66 9.94 3.12 6.47
C ALA A 66 10.77 1.83 6.60
N ASP A 67 10.47 1.00 7.60
CA ASP A 67 11.10 -0.31 7.77
C ASP A 67 10.56 -1.38 6.80
N SER A 68 9.41 -1.12 6.17
CA SER A 68 8.78 -1.96 5.15
C SER A 68 7.99 -1.09 4.17
N LEU A 69 7.85 -1.55 2.93
CA LEU A 69 7.01 -0.88 1.94
C LEU A 69 5.58 -1.37 2.11
N CYS A 70 4.68 -0.48 2.54
CA CYS A 70 3.25 -0.76 2.59
C CYS A 70 2.54 -0.07 1.44
N MET A 71 1.75 -0.81 0.66
CA MET A 71 1.24 -0.36 -0.62
C MET A 71 -0.28 -0.44 -0.68
N ASN A 72 -0.89 0.67 -1.07
CA ASN A 72 -2.30 0.72 -1.45
C ASN A 72 -2.36 0.72 -2.98
N ARG A 73 -2.81 -0.39 -3.58
CA ARG A 73 -2.84 -0.56 -5.04
C ARG A 73 -4.19 -1.06 -5.51
N TYR A 74 -4.71 -0.40 -6.53
CA TYR A 74 -6.05 -0.61 -7.07
C TYR A 74 -6.01 -0.75 -8.60
N TYR A 75 -4.97 -1.42 -9.12
CA TYR A 75 -4.93 -1.88 -10.52
C TYR A 75 -6.09 -2.87 -10.75
N GLY A 76 -6.86 -2.63 -11.80
CA GLY A 76 -8.11 -3.36 -12.10
C GLY A 76 -9.35 -2.72 -11.46
N TRP A 77 -9.18 -1.62 -10.71
CA TRP A 77 -10.26 -0.80 -10.19
C TRP A 77 -10.10 0.67 -10.62
N TYR A 78 -9.39 1.48 -9.83
CA TYR A 78 -9.15 2.90 -10.14
C TYR A 78 -8.16 3.11 -11.30
N VAL A 79 -7.28 2.13 -11.54
CA VAL A 79 -6.38 2.13 -12.70
C VAL A 79 -6.76 0.97 -13.59
N LYS A 80 -7.11 1.29 -14.86
CA LYS A 80 -7.41 0.29 -15.88
C LYS A 80 -8.48 -0.73 -15.41
N GLY A 81 -9.65 -0.23 -15.00
CA GLY A 81 -10.78 -1.06 -14.55
C GLY A 81 -11.35 -1.99 -15.62
N GLU A 82 -12.67 -2.22 -15.63
CA GLU A 82 -13.39 -3.16 -16.52
C GLU A 82 -13.00 -3.10 -18.01
N SER A 83 -12.53 -1.95 -18.49
CA SER A 83 -12.15 -1.77 -19.90
C SER A 83 -10.81 -2.40 -20.30
N ASP A 84 -9.88 -2.68 -19.36
CA ASP A 84 -8.52 -3.13 -19.69
C ASP A 84 -7.84 -3.85 -18.52
N PHE A 85 -8.41 -4.97 -18.06
CA PHE A 85 -7.86 -5.72 -16.93
C PHE A 85 -6.45 -6.29 -17.21
N GLU A 86 -6.19 -6.75 -18.44
CA GLU A 86 -4.85 -7.22 -18.82
C GLU A 86 -3.82 -6.08 -18.79
N GLY A 87 -4.21 -4.87 -19.18
CA GLY A 87 -3.37 -3.69 -19.05
C GLY A 87 -3.11 -3.30 -17.60
N ALA A 88 -4.09 -3.50 -16.72
CA ALA A 88 -3.91 -3.30 -15.29
C ALA A 88 -2.87 -4.26 -14.70
N GLU A 89 -2.93 -5.55 -15.06
CA GLU A 89 -1.94 -6.53 -14.62
C GLU A 89 -0.54 -6.19 -15.11
N ARG A 90 -0.40 -5.80 -16.39
CA ARG A 90 0.90 -5.38 -16.94
C ARG A 90 1.48 -4.20 -16.17
N LEU A 91 0.71 -3.14 -15.99
CA LEU A 91 1.17 -1.95 -15.24
C LEU A 91 1.53 -2.28 -13.78
N PHE A 92 0.75 -3.15 -13.14
CA PHE A 92 1.05 -3.58 -11.78
C PHE A 92 2.38 -4.34 -11.71
N ARG A 93 2.61 -5.29 -12.63
CA ARG A 93 3.86 -6.05 -12.71
C ARG A 93 5.05 -5.13 -13.01
N ASP A 94 4.91 -4.21 -13.95
CA ASP A 94 5.94 -3.24 -14.28
C ASP A 94 6.34 -2.40 -13.06
N GLU A 95 5.35 -1.94 -12.26
CA GLU A 95 5.65 -1.23 -11.01
C GLU A 95 6.37 -2.14 -9.99
N MET A 96 5.93 -3.40 -9.84
CA MET A 96 6.56 -4.32 -8.89
C MET A 96 7.99 -4.68 -9.28
N ASP A 97 8.26 -4.89 -10.56
CA ASP A 97 9.61 -5.12 -11.08
C ASP A 97 10.50 -3.90 -10.78
N ALA A 98 10.00 -2.68 -10.99
CA ALA A 98 10.71 -1.45 -10.64
C ALA A 98 10.99 -1.32 -9.11
N TRP A 99 10.09 -1.79 -8.24
CA TRP A 99 10.37 -1.85 -6.80
C TRP A 99 11.43 -2.90 -6.45
N VAL A 100 11.44 -4.05 -7.12
CA VAL A 100 12.45 -5.10 -6.92
C VAL A 100 13.83 -4.62 -7.37
N GLU A 101 13.92 -3.90 -8.49
CA GLU A 101 15.17 -3.35 -9.02
C GLU A 101 15.90 -2.40 -8.05
N LEU A 102 15.18 -1.77 -7.12
CA LEU A 102 15.79 -0.92 -6.10
C LEU A 102 16.60 -1.70 -5.04
N ASP A 103 16.46 -3.03 -4.98
CA ASP A 103 17.19 -3.93 -4.05
C ASP A 103 17.23 -3.42 -2.59
N LEU A 104 16.09 -2.93 -2.10
CA LEU A 104 16.01 -2.26 -0.80
C LEU A 104 16.21 -3.22 0.39
N ASN A 105 16.12 -4.53 0.17
CA ASN A 105 16.09 -5.56 1.20
C ASN A 105 15.05 -5.27 2.31
N LYS A 106 13.89 -4.71 1.92
CA LYS A 106 12.76 -4.40 2.81
C LYS A 106 11.57 -5.28 2.45
N PRO A 107 10.81 -5.81 3.44
CA PRO A 107 9.54 -6.48 3.17
C PRO A 107 8.55 -5.55 2.45
N MET A 108 7.75 -6.12 1.56
CA MET A 108 6.64 -5.45 0.90
C MET A 108 5.30 -6.05 1.36
N ILE A 109 4.34 -5.19 1.69
CA ILE A 109 3.02 -5.59 2.19
C ILE A 109 1.98 -4.78 1.43
N PHE A 110 1.01 -5.45 0.80
CA PHE A 110 -0.20 -4.76 0.32
C PHE A 110 -1.12 -4.49 1.50
N THR A 111 -1.29 -3.22 1.85
CA THR A 111 -2.17 -2.78 2.94
C THR A 111 -3.58 -2.50 2.46
N GLU A 112 -3.74 -2.16 1.18
CA GLU A 112 -5.04 -2.04 0.53
C GLU A 112 -5.00 -2.54 -0.91
N TYR A 113 -6.05 -3.26 -1.28
CA TYR A 113 -6.39 -3.65 -2.64
C TYR A 113 -7.85 -4.15 -2.63
N GLY A 114 -8.55 -4.01 -3.74
CA GLY A 114 -9.93 -4.47 -3.86
C GLY A 114 -10.71 -3.71 -4.91
N THR A 115 -12.00 -4.01 -4.97
CA THR A 115 -12.99 -3.37 -5.85
C THR A 115 -14.27 -3.20 -5.05
N ASP A 116 -15.01 -2.11 -5.25
CA ASP A 116 -16.37 -2.04 -4.72
C ASP A 116 -17.24 -3.15 -5.33
N ASN A 117 -18.11 -3.75 -4.51
CA ASN A 117 -19.02 -4.81 -4.94
C ASN A 117 -20.36 -4.68 -4.21
N TYR A 118 -21.45 -4.73 -4.96
CA TYR A 118 -22.80 -4.72 -4.38
C TYR A 118 -23.19 -6.14 -3.95
N ILE A 119 -23.63 -6.26 -2.69
CA ILE A 119 -24.07 -7.55 -2.15
C ILE A 119 -25.29 -8.03 -2.93
N GLY A 120 -25.25 -9.28 -3.39
CA GLY A 120 -26.35 -9.92 -4.12
C GLY A 120 -26.36 -9.66 -5.63
N GLU A 121 -25.47 -8.81 -6.14
CA GLU A 121 -25.30 -8.65 -7.58
C GLU A 121 -24.29 -9.64 -8.15
N SER A 122 -24.66 -10.32 -9.23
CA SER A 122 -23.80 -11.26 -9.92
C SER A 122 -24.03 -11.24 -11.42
N LYS A 123 -22.97 -11.53 -12.18
CA LYS A 123 -23.03 -11.61 -13.65
C LYS A 123 -21.92 -12.47 -14.23
N LEU A 124 -22.25 -13.11 -15.35
CA LEU A 124 -21.32 -13.86 -16.19
C LEU A 124 -21.46 -13.35 -17.64
N PRO A 125 -20.40 -12.81 -18.28
CA PRO A 125 -19.09 -12.53 -17.70
C PRO A 125 -19.16 -11.50 -16.57
N SER A 126 -18.16 -11.51 -15.68
CA SER A 126 -18.07 -10.57 -14.55
C SER A 126 -17.98 -9.12 -15.04
N VAL A 127 -18.58 -8.21 -14.29
CA VAL A 127 -18.49 -6.76 -14.49
C VAL A 127 -18.14 -6.10 -13.16
N MET A 128 -17.58 -4.89 -13.21
CA MET A 128 -17.25 -4.15 -12.00
C MET A 128 -18.50 -3.90 -11.14
N GLY A 129 -18.37 -4.01 -9.82
CA GLY A 129 -19.50 -3.88 -8.89
C GLY A 129 -20.32 -5.15 -8.68
N GLN A 130 -20.01 -6.27 -9.35
CA GLN A 130 -20.78 -7.52 -9.25
C GLN A 130 -19.89 -8.74 -9.02
N SER A 131 -20.39 -9.70 -8.24
CA SER A 131 -19.70 -10.95 -7.96
C SER A 131 -19.73 -11.93 -9.14
N ASN A 132 -18.65 -12.67 -9.35
CA ASN A 132 -18.61 -13.74 -10.35
C ASN A 132 -19.17 -15.04 -9.76
N THR A 133 -20.49 -15.17 -9.66
CA THR A 133 -21.14 -16.45 -9.28
C THR A 133 -21.47 -17.26 -10.54
N GLY A 134 -20.42 -17.69 -11.26
CA GLY A 134 -20.51 -18.64 -12.38
C GLY A 134 -20.31 -20.11 -11.99
N MET A 135 -20.03 -20.40 -10.71
CA MET A 135 -20.01 -21.76 -10.18
C MET A 135 -21.05 -21.85 -9.07
N GLY A 136 -22.21 -22.42 -9.40
CA GLY A 136 -23.14 -22.91 -8.39
C GLY A 136 -22.42 -23.89 -7.48
N THR A 137 -22.72 -23.77 -6.19
CA THR A 137 -22.44 -24.76 -5.13
C THR A 137 -22.68 -26.20 -5.56
#